data_AF-A0A7K4MWD3-F1
#
_entry.id   AF-A0A7K4MWD3-F1
#
_cell.length_a   1.000
_cell.length_b   1.000
_cell.length_c   1.000
_cell.angle_alpha   90.00
_cell.angle_beta   90.00
_cell.angle_gamma   90.00
#
_symmetry.space_group_name_H-M   'P 1'
#
loop_
_entity.id
_entity.type
_entity.pdbx_description
1 polymer ?
#
loop_
_entity_poly.entity_id
_entity_poly.type
_entity_poly.pdbx_seq_one_letter_code
_entity_poly.pdbx_strand_id
1 'polypeptide(L)'
;MFQTPPEKDITFPDAEINFELTQDQFRKTINAANTLGLPEVIVEGNGTDIQLVVSDTGNVSSDIFSTKVGATDKTFRMIFKTENLNKIMEGTYDVSLSSKRISHFTRKGDTLNYWIALEQNSTYEE
;
A
#
# COMPACT_ATOMS: atom_id res chain seq x y z
N MET A 1 -27.25 -9.27 10.97
CA MET A 1 -26.29 -10.39 11.06
C MET A 1 -25.07 -9.88 11.80
N PHE A 2 -24.66 -10.54 12.88
CA PHE A 2 -23.41 -10.21 13.59
C PHE A 2 -22.28 -10.92 12.86
N GLN A 3 -21.39 -10.16 12.21
CA GLN A 3 -20.20 -10.70 11.58
C GLN A 3 -19.19 -11.02 12.68
N THR A 4 -19.05 -12.29 13.01
CA THR A 4 -18.02 -12.76 13.95
C THR A 4 -16.64 -12.53 13.31
N PRO A 5 -15.66 -11.98 14.05
CA PRO A 5 -14.32 -11.85 13.55
C PRO A 5 -13.76 -13.24 13.21
N PRO A 6 -13.00 -13.37 12.11
CA PRO A 6 -12.45 -14.66 11.69
C PRO A 6 -11.52 -15.23 12.77
N GLU A 7 -11.69 -16.52 13.09
CA GLU A 7 -10.91 -17.24 14.11
C GLU A 7 -9.50 -17.64 13.64
N LYS A 8 -9.15 -17.39 12.37
CA LYS A 8 -7.82 -17.68 11.84
C LYS A 8 -6.93 -16.45 11.97
N ASP A 9 -5.88 -16.57 12.76
CA ASP A 9 -4.73 -15.67 12.69
C ASP A 9 -4.34 -15.48 11.22
N ILE A 10 -4.29 -14.22 10.79
CA ILE A 10 -3.78 -13.88 9.46
C ILE A 10 -2.31 -14.25 9.47
N THR A 11 -1.99 -15.43 8.94
CA THR A 11 -0.62 -15.86 8.74
C THR A 11 -0.06 -15.05 7.59
N PHE A 12 0.63 -13.97 7.94
CA PHE A 12 1.33 -13.17 6.99
C PHE A 12 2.47 -14.02 6.38
N PRO A 13 2.50 -14.23 5.06
CA PRO A 13 3.58 -14.95 4.40
C PRO A 13 4.90 -14.17 4.53
N ASP A 14 6.03 -14.79 4.14
CA ASP A 14 7.29 -14.04 4.00
C ASP A 14 7.06 -12.81 3.12
N ALA A 15 7.32 -11.62 3.66
CA ALA A 15 7.24 -10.38 2.89
C ALA A 15 8.45 -10.25 1.98
N GLU A 16 8.18 -9.95 0.72
CA GLU A 16 9.22 -9.68 -0.26
C GLU A 16 9.62 -8.20 -0.29
N ILE A 17 8.76 -7.30 0.16
CA ILE A 17 8.98 -5.85 0.13
C ILE A 17 8.69 -5.27 1.51
N ASN A 18 9.62 -4.46 2.02
CA ASN A 18 9.47 -3.75 3.27
C ASN A 18 9.95 -2.31 3.13
N PHE A 19 9.17 -1.36 3.65
CA PHE A 19 9.56 0.05 3.70
C PHE A 19 8.85 0.78 4.84
N GLU A 20 9.43 1.90 5.27
CA GLU A 20 8.77 2.80 6.22
C GLU A 20 7.90 3.81 5.45
N LEU A 21 6.64 3.91 5.83
CA LEU A 21 5.72 4.94 5.38
C LEU A 21 5.56 5.98 6.48
N THR A 22 6.19 7.14 6.33
CA THR A 22 6.06 8.22 7.31
C THR A 22 4.65 8.82 7.30
N GLN A 23 4.23 9.38 8.44
CA GLN A 23 2.94 10.07 8.56
C GLN A 23 2.74 11.15 7.48
N ASP A 24 3.78 11.93 7.16
CA ASP A 24 3.69 12.98 6.15
C ASP A 24 3.50 12.40 4.74
N GLN A 25 4.23 11.34 4.39
CA GLN A 25 4.05 10.62 3.11
C GLN A 25 2.67 9.97 3.01
N PHE A 26 2.17 9.37 4.11
CA PHE A 26 0.83 8.81 4.18
C PHE A 26 -0.22 9.89 3.88
N ARG A 27 -0.18 10.98 4.64
CA ARG A 27 -1.12 12.10 4.50
C ARG A 27 -1.08 12.70 3.11
N LYS A 28 0.12 12.94 2.55
CA LYS A 28 0.28 13.47 1.18
C LYS A 28 -0.34 12.55 0.13
N THR A 29 -0.07 11.26 0.21
CA THR A 29 -0.60 10.26 -0.72
C THR A 29 -2.12 10.20 -0.67
N ILE A 30 -2.70 10.10 0.53
CA ILE A 30 -4.17 10.04 0.70
C ILE A 30 -4.84 11.33 0.27
N ASN A 31 -4.27 12.49 0.60
CA ASN A 31 -4.82 13.77 0.17
C ASN A 31 -4.77 13.93 -1.35
N ALA A 32 -3.68 13.50 -2.00
CA ALA A 32 -3.57 13.51 -3.45
C ALA A 32 -4.62 12.60 -4.11
N ALA A 33 -4.77 11.36 -3.61
CA ALA A 33 -5.78 10.42 -4.09
C ALA A 33 -7.20 10.97 -3.98
N ASN A 34 -7.54 11.56 -2.84
CA ASN A 34 -8.87 12.14 -2.62
C ASN A 34 -9.09 13.41 -3.46
N THR A 35 -8.06 14.24 -3.63
CA THR A 35 -8.16 15.49 -4.42
C THR A 35 -8.32 15.22 -5.90
N LEU A 36 -7.56 14.25 -6.43
CA LEU A 36 -7.60 13.84 -7.83
C LEU A 36 -8.77 12.89 -8.13
N GLY A 37 -9.45 12.37 -7.09
CA GLY A 37 -10.53 11.40 -7.24
C GLY A 37 -10.05 10.06 -7.80
N LEU A 38 -8.80 9.68 -7.52
CA LEU A 38 -8.16 8.52 -8.11
C LEU A 38 -8.38 7.26 -7.26
N PRO A 39 -8.77 6.14 -7.89
CA PRO A 39 -9.24 4.96 -7.18
C PRO A 39 -8.12 4.11 -6.58
N GLU A 40 -6.88 4.29 -7.04
CA GLU A 40 -5.77 3.40 -6.70
C GLU A 40 -4.54 4.12 -6.17
N VAL A 41 -3.87 3.45 -5.23
CA VAL A 41 -2.53 3.77 -4.77
C VAL A 41 -1.63 2.58 -5.04
N ILE A 42 -0.60 2.79 -5.84
CA ILE A 42 0.35 1.79 -6.28
C ILE A 42 1.66 1.98 -5.55
N VAL A 43 2.18 0.92 -4.93
CA VAL A 43 3.58 0.85 -4.49
C VAL A 43 4.40 0.25 -5.62
N GLU A 44 5.24 1.06 -6.22
CA GLU A 44 6.06 0.67 -7.37
C GLU A 44 7.54 0.65 -6.98
N GLY A 45 8.21 -0.45 -7.31
CA GLY A 45 9.66 -0.58 -7.29
C GLY A 45 10.17 -0.60 -8.72
N ASN A 46 11.16 0.23 -9.04
CA ASN A 46 11.73 0.36 -10.39
C ASN A 46 13.19 -0.15 -10.48
N GLY A 47 13.62 -0.99 -9.54
CA GLY A 47 15.01 -1.44 -9.44
C GLY A 47 15.99 -0.42 -8.84
N THR A 48 15.51 0.76 -8.44
CA THR A 48 16.32 1.74 -7.68
C THR A 48 15.58 2.30 -6.47
N ASP A 49 14.31 2.69 -6.66
CA ASP A 49 13.51 3.42 -5.69
C ASP A 49 12.15 2.76 -5.51
N ILE A 50 11.62 2.85 -4.29
CA ILE A 50 10.23 2.53 -3.97
C ILE A 50 9.44 3.84 -3.98
N GLN A 51 8.35 3.89 -4.74
CA GLN A 51 7.47 5.04 -4.85
C GLN A 51 6.02 4.65 -4.56
N LEU A 52 5.29 5.56 -3.92
CA LEU A 52 3.83 5.55 -3.90
C LEU A 52 3.34 6.37 -5.07
N VAL A 53 2.46 5.80 -5.88
CA VAL A 53 1.91 6.42 -7.09
C VAL A 53 0.39 6.38 -6.99
N VAL A 54 -0.25 7.54 -7.05
CA VAL A 54 -1.71 7.66 -7.10
C VAL A 54 -2.12 7.71 -8.57
N SER A 55 -3.01 6.81 -9.00
CA SER A 55 -3.42 6.69 -10.40
C SER A 55 -4.74 5.89 -10.56
N ASP A 56 -5.15 5.69 -11.81
CA ASP A 56 -6.20 4.77 -12.23
C ASP A 56 -5.61 3.82 -13.30
N THR A 57 -5.37 2.56 -12.95
CA THR A 57 -4.85 1.56 -13.91
C THR A 57 -5.82 1.22 -15.03
N GLY A 58 -7.10 1.52 -14.87
CA GLY A 58 -8.09 1.45 -15.93
C GLY A 58 -8.00 2.61 -16.92
N ASN A 59 -7.31 3.70 -16.56
CA ASN A 59 -7.19 4.91 -17.35
C ASN A 59 -5.76 5.49 -17.34
N VAL A 60 -4.95 5.06 -18.30
CA VAL A 60 -3.54 5.49 -18.47
C VAL A 60 -3.33 6.97 -18.78
N SER A 61 -4.40 7.73 -19.05
CA SER A 61 -4.34 9.19 -19.28
C SER A 61 -4.63 10.00 -18.01
N SER A 62 -4.84 9.34 -16.87
CA SER A 62 -5.12 9.99 -15.59
C SER A 62 -3.90 10.77 -15.07
N ASP A 63 -4.18 11.80 -14.26
CA ASP A 63 -3.14 12.50 -13.52
C ASP A 63 -2.39 11.55 -12.60
N ILE A 64 -1.09 11.78 -12.42
CA ILE A 64 -0.22 10.97 -11.59
C ILE A 64 0.42 11.84 -10.53
N PHE A 65 0.29 11.43 -9.27
CA PHE A 65 1.07 11.97 -8.16
C PHE A 65 1.97 10.87 -7.62
N SER A 66 3.27 11.14 -7.42
CA SER A 66 4.19 10.17 -6.83
C SER A 66 4.99 10.72 -5.67
N THR A 67 5.36 9.85 -4.74
CA THR A 67 6.21 10.17 -3.59
C THR A 67 7.16 9.01 -3.32
N LYS A 68 8.47 9.29 -3.27
CA LYS A 68 9.49 8.30 -2.91
C LYS A 68 9.41 7.95 -1.42
N VAL A 69 9.47 6.66 -1.13
CA VAL A 69 9.38 6.11 0.25
C VAL A 69 10.56 5.22 0.63
N GLY A 70 11.38 4.80 -0.32
CA GLY A 70 12.55 3.97 -0.04
C GLY A 70 13.41 3.69 -1.27
N ALA A 71 14.37 2.79 -1.09
CA ALA A 71 15.20 2.23 -2.15
C ALA A 71 14.90 0.73 -2.29
N THR A 72 15.06 0.19 -3.48
CA THR A 72 14.89 -1.24 -3.79
C THR A 72 15.71 -1.60 -5.02
N ASP A 73 16.17 -2.84 -5.11
CA ASP A 73 16.75 -3.44 -6.31
C ASP A 73 15.73 -4.25 -7.13
N LYS A 74 14.51 -4.39 -6.60
CA LYS A 74 13.41 -5.17 -7.20
C LYS A 74 12.50 -4.32 -8.08
N THR A 75 11.91 -4.97 -9.08
CA THR A 75 10.83 -4.41 -9.91
C THR A 75 9.49 -5.02 -9.51
N PHE A 76 8.55 -4.18 -9.08
CA PHE A 76 7.24 -4.66 -8.64
C PHE A 76 6.21 -3.54 -8.72
N ARG A 77 4.93 -3.94 -8.70
CA ARG A 77 3.79 -3.04 -8.71
C ARG A 77 2.68 -3.61 -7.82
N MET A 78 2.55 -3.10 -6.60
CA MET A 78 1.59 -3.58 -5.61
C MET A 78 0.46 -2.57 -5.46
N ILE A 79 -0.77 -2.96 -5.76
CA ILE A 79 -1.87 -2.02 -5.98
C ILE A 79 -2.89 -2.12 -4.84
N PHE A 80 -3.25 -0.98 -4.28
CA PHE A 80 -4.31 -0.82 -3.29
C PHE A 80 -5.46 -0.02 -3.85
N LYS A 81 -6.69 -0.33 -3.43
CA LYS A 81 -7.80 0.61 -3.55
C LYS A 81 -7.66 1.73 -2.53
N THR A 82 -7.77 2.98 -2.99
CA THR A 82 -7.76 4.18 -2.14
C THR A 82 -8.81 4.07 -1.03
N GLU A 83 -9.99 3.49 -1.30
CA GLU A 83 -11.04 3.29 -0.30
C GLU A 83 -10.62 2.43 0.90
N ASN A 84 -9.67 1.51 0.72
CA ASN A 84 -9.19 0.66 1.80
C ASN A 84 -8.13 1.38 2.64
N LEU A 85 -7.28 2.18 2.02
CA LEU A 85 -6.31 3.02 2.73
C LEU A 85 -7.00 4.18 3.48
N ASN A 86 -8.11 4.70 2.97
CA ASN A 86 -8.93 5.71 3.67
C ASN A 86 -9.55 5.18 4.98
N LYS A 87 -9.56 3.87 5.23
CA LYS A 87 -10.10 3.25 6.46
C LYS A 87 -9.06 3.16 7.58
N ILE A 88 -7.78 3.36 7.29
CA ILE A 88 -6.71 3.28 8.30
C ILE A 88 -6.41 4.68 8.86
N MET A 89 -6.00 4.74 10.12
CA MET A 89 -5.68 6.02 10.75
C MET A 89 -4.40 6.63 10.15
N GLU A 90 -4.30 7.96 10.15
CA GLU A 90 -3.03 8.61 9.80
C GLU A 90 -1.94 8.26 10.83
N GLY A 91 -0.75 7.91 10.35
CA GLY A 91 0.38 7.54 11.21
C GLY A 91 1.61 7.14 10.41
N THR A 92 2.71 6.89 11.12
CA THR A 92 3.90 6.26 10.54
C THR A 92 3.78 4.75 10.65
N TYR A 93 4.05 4.03 9.57
CA TYR A 93 3.89 2.59 9.47
C TYR A 93 5.16 1.91 8.97
N ASP A 94 5.48 0.75 9.53
CA ASP A 94 6.30 -0.25 8.83
C ASP A 94 5.36 -1.04 7.92
N VAL A 95 5.60 -0.97 6.61
CA VAL A 95 4.77 -1.60 5.59
C VAL A 95 5.50 -2.82 5.05
N SER A 96 4.80 -3.96 5.07
CA SER A 96 5.27 -5.22 4.51
C SER A 96 4.29 -5.68 3.43
N LEU A 97 4.78 -5.99 2.23
CA LEU A 97 3.96 -6.44 1.11
C LEU A 97 4.38 -7.84 0.67
N SER A 98 3.41 -8.65 0.29
CA SER A 98 3.66 -9.96 -0.30
C SER A 98 3.00 -10.16 -1.66
N SER A 99 3.68 -10.89 -2.55
CA SER A 99 3.14 -11.30 -3.85
C SER A 99 1.85 -12.13 -3.73
N LYS A 100 1.56 -12.70 -2.55
CA LYS A 100 0.30 -13.39 -2.24
C LYS A 100 -0.90 -12.45 -2.06
N ARG A 101 -0.76 -11.19 -2.47
CA ARG A 101 -1.80 -10.15 -2.46
C ARG A 101 -2.29 -9.74 -1.07
N ILE A 102 -1.38 -9.78 -0.10
CA ILE A 102 -1.64 -9.29 1.25
C ILE A 102 -0.55 -8.32 1.66
N SER A 103 -0.95 -7.28 2.39
CA SER A 103 -0.05 -6.33 3.01
C SER A 103 -0.30 -6.27 4.51
N HIS A 104 0.71 -5.83 5.24
CA HIS A 104 0.67 -5.62 6.67
C HIS A 104 1.29 -4.27 7.01
N PHE A 105 0.51 -3.42 7.66
CA PHE A 105 0.89 -2.09 8.12
C PHE A 105 0.94 -2.10 9.64
N THR A 106 2.13 -2.02 10.21
CA THR A 106 2.34 -1.94 11.66
C THR A 106 2.62 -0.50 12.05
N ARG A 107 1.77 0.11 12.88
CA ARG A 107 1.94 1.50 13.28
C ARG A 107 3.12 1.64 14.24
N LYS A 108 3.99 2.62 14.00
CA LYS A 108 5.05 2.96 14.94
C LYS A 108 4.47 3.67 16.17
N GLY A 109 4.86 3.19 17.35
CA GLY A 109 4.52 3.79 18.64
C GLY A 109 3.43 3.07 19.42
N ASP A 110 2.75 2.08 18.83
CA ASP A 110 1.77 1.24 19.52
C ASP A 110 1.59 -0.13 18.83
N THR A 111 0.54 -0.87 19.20
CA THR A 111 0.26 -2.22 18.73
C THR A 111 -0.79 -2.28 17.62
N LEU A 112 -1.09 -1.15 16.97
CA LEU A 112 -2.10 -1.10 15.92
C LEU A 112 -1.55 -1.69 14.61
N ASN A 113 -2.30 -2.65 14.06
CA ASN A 113 -1.94 -3.36 12.84
C ASN A 113 -3.11 -3.36 11.86
N TYR A 114 -2.81 -3.21 10.57
CA TYR A 114 -3.79 -3.32 9.50
C TYR A 114 -3.31 -4.33 8.46
N TRP A 115 -4.23 -5.21 8.05
CA TRP A 115 -4.03 -6.10 6.90
C TRP A 115 -4.91 -5.62 5.76
N ILE A 116 -4.26 -5.26 4.65
CA ILE A 116 -4.95 -4.69 3.50
C ILE A 116 -4.69 -5.58 2.31
N ALA A 117 -5.77 -5.98 1.63
CA ALA A 117 -5.67 -6.76 0.40
C ALA A 117 -5.07 -5.90 -0.73
N LEU A 118 -4.25 -6.54 -1.55
CA LEU A 118 -3.74 -5.98 -2.79
C LEU A 118 -4.62 -6.44 -3.96
N GLU A 119 -4.73 -5.61 -4.99
CA GLU A 119 -5.54 -5.91 -6.18
C GLU A 119 -4.90 -7.01 -7.04
N GLN A 120 -5.73 -7.69 -7.84
CA GLN A 120 -5.33 -8.86 -8.62
C GLN A 120 -4.32 -8.56 -9.73
N ASN A 121 -4.30 -7.32 -10.21
CA ASN A 121 -3.36 -6.80 -11.21
C ASN A 121 -2.01 -6.37 -10.60
N SER A 122 -1.78 -6.63 -9.31
CA SER A 122 -0.46 -6.44 -8.71
C SER A 122 0.55 -7.43 -9.30
N THR A 123 1.77 -6.96 -9.54
CA THR A 123 2.88 -7.74 -10.13
C THR A 123 4.13 -7.67 -9.26
N TYR A 124 4.93 -8.72 -9.30
CA TYR A 124 6.23 -8.81 -8.65
C TYR A 124 7.15 -9.60 -9.57
N GLU A 125 8.27 -8.99 -9.98
CA GLU A 125 9.33 -9.67 -10.70
C GLU A 125 10.37 -10.16 -9.67
N GLU A 126 10.69 -11.46 -9.74
CA GLU A 126 11.66 -12.11 -8.84
C GLU A 126 13.11 -11.77 -9.21
#